data_AF-V9LFG2-F1
#
_entry.id   AF-V9LFG2-F1
#
_cell.length_a   1.000
_cell.length_b   1.000
_cell.length_c   1.000
_cell.angle_alpha   90.00
_cell.angle_beta   90.00
_cell.angle_gamma   90.00
#
_symmetry.space_group_name_H-M   'P 1'
#
loop_
_entity.id
_entity.type
_entity.pdbx_description
1 polymer ?
#
loop_
_entity_poly.entity_id
_entity_poly.type
_entity_poly.pdbx_seq_one_letter_code
_entity_poly.pdbx_strand_id
1 'polypeptide(L)'
;SDLGSQWMLDQLRQVNGIDSNRDCPEFDLVFENAFDQWVASTASEKCTFFQILHNICQRYLGDKKPEFINCQSKILGGNSILHSAADSVTSAVQKASQALNERGERLGRAEERSAEMMNSSQQFAETAHKLAMKHKC
;
A
#
# COMPACT_ATOMS: atom_id res chain seq x y z
N SER A 1 25.96 12.32 7.35
CA SER A 1 24.58 11.93 7.07
C SER A 1 24.62 10.43 6.89
N ASP A 2 24.22 9.68 7.91
CA ASP A 2 24.07 8.23 7.77
C ASP A 2 22.96 7.99 6.75
N LEU A 3 23.36 7.60 5.55
CA LEU A 3 22.45 6.95 4.62
C LEU A 3 22.00 5.67 5.34
N GLY A 4 20.79 5.69 5.88
CA GLY A 4 20.19 4.53 6.52
C GLY A 4 20.36 3.32 5.60
N SER A 5 20.80 2.21 6.17
CA SER A 5 20.97 0.99 5.39
C SER A 5 19.58 0.55 4.88
N GLN A 6 19.45 0.41 3.57
CA GLN A 6 18.23 -0.05 2.92
C GLN A 6 18.46 -1.46 2.41
N TRP A 7 17.54 -2.37 2.74
CA TRP A 7 17.57 -3.75 2.27
C TRP A 7 16.31 -4.08 1.49
N MET A 8 16.47 -4.97 0.51
CA MET A 8 15.34 -5.49 -0.26
C MET A 8 14.74 -6.70 0.45
N LEU A 9 13.42 -6.88 0.34
CA LEU A 9 12.72 -7.97 1.02
C LEU A 9 13.19 -9.36 0.57
N ASP A 10 13.60 -9.51 -0.68
CA ASP A 10 14.11 -10.77 -1.24
C ASP A 10 15.51 -11.15 -0.70
N GLN A 11 16.22 -10.20 -0.10
CA GLN A 11 17.48 -10.46 0.59
C GLN A 11 17.26 -11.01 2.00
N LEU A 12 16.05 -10.89 2.55
CA LEU A 12 15.72 -11.40 3.89
C LEU A 12 15.72 -12.93 3.86
N ARG A 13 16.57 -13.54 4.68
CA ARG A 13 16.71 -15.00 4.79
C ARG A 13 16.12 -15.54 6.08
N GLN A 14 16.19 -14.79 7.17
CA GLN A 14 15.72 -15.26 8.46
C GLN A 14 15.19 -14.12 9.32
N VAL A 15 14.14 -14.42 10.09
CA VAL A 15 13.62 -13.58 11.18
C VAL A 15 13.72 -14.39 12.46
N ASN A 16 14.53 -13.92 13.41
CA ASN A 16 14.77 -14.58 14.68
C ASN A 16 14.06 -13.85 15.82
N GLY A 17 13.07 -14.49 16.45
CA GLY A 17 12.38 -13.94 17.62
C GLY A 17 13.19 -13.89 18.91
N ILE A 18 14.44 -14.38 18.89
CA ILE A 18 15.40 -14.55 20.01
C ILE A 18 14.91 -15.55 21.06
N ASP A 19 13.77 -15.27 21.68
CA ASP A 19 13.17 -16.13 22.70
C ASP A 19 11.65 -16.21 22.49
N SER A 20 11.18 -17.40 22.18
CA SER A 20 9.75 -17.69 21.97
C SER A 20 8.96 -17.71 23.27
N ASN A 21 9.57 -17.86 24.44
CA ASN A 21 8.87 -17.93 25.73
C ASN A 21 8.92 -16.61 26.49
N ARG A 22 9.78 -15.68 26.08
CA ARG A 22 9.96 -14.38 26.73
C ARG A 22 9.25 -13.27 25.97
N ASP A 23 8.53 -12.43 26.72
CA ASP A 23 7.90 -11.22 26.19
C ASP A 23 8.96 -10.12 26.00
N CYS A 24 9.77 -10.28 24.95
CA CYS A 24 10.91 -9.43 24.64
C CYS A 24 10.67 -8.67 23.32
N PRO A 25 10.94 -7.35 23.25
CA PRO A 25 10.78 -6.57 22.03
C PRO A 25 11.90 -6.78 21.00
N GLU A 26 13.01 -7.42 21.39
CA GLU A 26 14.17 -7.64 20.54
C GLU A 26 13.96 -8.78 19.54
N PHE A 27 14.52 -8.64 18.34
CA PHE A 27 14.55 -9.66 17.31
C PHE A 27 15.71 -9.41 16.33
N ASP A 28 16.15 -10.45 15.63
CA ASP A 28 17.19 -10.32 14.62
C ASP A 28 16.65 -10.54 13.21
N LEU A 29 17.17 -9.77 12.26
CA LEU A 29 16.96 -9.91 10.84
C LEU A 29 18.27 -10.34 10.18
N VAL A 30 18.22 -11.49 9.49
CA VAL A 30 19.36 -12.00 8.72
C VAL A 30 19.04 -11.85 7.25
N PHE A 31 19.89 -11.11 6.56
CA PHE A 31 19.87 -10.95 5.11
C PHE A 31 20.99 -11.77 4.46
N GLU A 32 21.03 -11.85 3.14
CA GLU A 32 22.07 -12.61 2.41
C GLU A 32 23.50 -12.25 2.82
N ASN A 33 23.79 -10.96 3.04
CA ASN A 33 25.13 -10.47 3.37
C ASN A 33 25.14 -9.48 4.54
N ALA A 34 24.06 -9.44 5.32
CA ALA A 34 23.91 -8.49 6.42
C ALA A 34 23.15 -9.13 7.58
N PHE A 35 23.43 -8.60 8.77
CA PHE A 35 22.74 -8.95 10.01
C PHE A 35 22.37 -7.63 10.69
N ASP A 36 21.14 -7.56 11.19
CA ASP A 36 20.70 -6.40 11.96
C ASP A 36 19.81 -6.84 13.13
N GLN A 37 19.99 -6.22 14.29
CA GLN A 37 19.21 -6.49 15.49
C GLN A 37 18.29 -5.31 15.76
N TRP A 38 17.00 -5.60 15.83
CA TRP A 38 15.96 -4.61 15.97
C TRP A 38 15.27 -4.75 17.33
N VAL A 39 14.82 -3.62 17.86
CA VAL A 39 14.07 -3.55 19.11
C VAL A 39 12.77 -2.79 18.83
N ALA A 40 11.64 -3.49 18.92
CA ALA A 40 10.33 -2.84 18.84
C ALA A 40 10.05 -2.00 20.12
N SER A 41 9.08 -1.10 20.09
CA SER A 41 8.72 -0.35 21.31
C SER A 41 8.07 -1.25 22.35
N THR A 42 7.35 -2.29 21.89
CA THR A 42 6.74 -3.32 22.75
C THR A 42 6.82 -4.70 22.11
N ALA A 43 6.71 -5.75 22.94
CA ALA A 43 6.63 -7.12 22.45
C ALA A 43 5.36 -7.37 21.59
N SER A 44 4.26 -6.68 21.88
CA SER A 44 3.05 -6.72 21.04
C SER A 44 3.30 -6.12 19.65
N GLU A 45 4.03 -5.00 19.56
CA GLU A 45 4.40 -4.39 18.27
C GLU A 45 5.29 -5.32 17.44
N LYS A 46 6.28 -5.97 18.08
CA LYS A 46 7.08 -7.03 17.45
C LYS A 46 6.18 -8.15 16.89
N CYS A 47 5.19 -8.60 17.65
CA CYS A 47 4.23 -9.62 17.17
C CYS A 47 3.47 -9.14 15.93
N THR A 48 2.99 -7.90 15.91
CA THR A 48 2.31 -7.30 14.77
C THR A 48 3.23 -7.18 13.56
N PHE A 49 4.47 -6.73 13.77
CA PHE A 49 5.49 -6.64 12.72
C PHE A 49 5.76 -8.01 12.08
N PHE A 50 5.92 -9.07 12.88
CA PHE A 50 6.14 -10.43 12.37
C PHE A 50 4.97 -10.92 11.52
N GLN A 51 3.74 -10.67 11.94
CA GLN A 51 2.55 -11.05 11.17
C GLN A 51 2.49 -10.33 9.82
N ILE A 52 2.72 -9.02 9.81
CA ILE A 52 2.72 -8.22 8.59
C ILE A 52 3.87 -8.67 7.67
N LEU A 53 5.08 -8.80 8.20
CA LEU A 53 6.27 -9.22 7.45
C LEU A 53 6.08 -10.61 6.84
N HIS A 54 5.57 -11.57 7.62
CA HIS A 54 5.23 -12.90 7.15
C HIS A 54 4.20 -12.84 6.01
N ASN A 55 3.12 -12.07 6.15
CA ASN A 55 2.10 -11.93 5.11
C ASN A 55 2.65 -11.33 3.80
N ILE A 56 3.50 -10.30 3.90
CA ILE A 56 4.17 -9.70 2.75
C ILE A 56 5.11 -10.72 2.10
N CYS A 57 5.91 -11.45 2.88
CA CYS A 57 6.78 -12.51 2.36
C CYS A 57 5.96 -13.61 1.65
N GLN A 58 4.84 -14.04 2.23
CA GLN A 58 3.99 -15.06 1.62
C GLN A 58 3.35 -14.60 0.31
N ARG A 59 3.03 -13.30 0.19
CA ARG A 59 2.36 -12.71 -0.97
C ARG A 59 3.32 -12.37 -2.11
N TYR A 60 4.51 -11.89 -1.78
CA TYR A 60 5.43 -11.30 -2.77
C TYR A 60 6.70 -12.11 -3.00
N LEU A 61 7.11 -12.99 -2.07
CA LEU A 61 8.23 -13.89 -2.28
C LEU A 61 7.71 -15.24 -2.80
N GLY A 62 8.28 -15.69 -3.91
CA GLY A 62 8.02 -17.01 -4.49
C GLY A 62 8.71 -18.11 -3.68
N ASP A 63 9.70 -18.77 -4.27
CA ASP A 63 10.35 -19.93 -3.64
C ASP A 63 11.36 -19.56 -2.53
N LYS A 64 11.77 -18.30 -2.44
CA LYS A 64 12.78 -17.83 -1.48
C LYS A 64 12.14 -17.10 -0.29
N LYS A 65 11.36 -17.83 0.51
CA LYS A 65 10.73 -17.25 1.72
C LYS A 65 11.70 -17.29 2.90
N PRO A 66 11.75 -16.24 3.73
CA PRO A 66 12.58 -16.25 4.93
C PRO A 66 12.04 -17.22 5.97
N GLU A 67 12.95 -17.80 6.73
CA GLU A 67 12.60 -18.69 7.83
C GLU A 67 12.33 -17.89 9.11
N PHE A 68 11.23 -18.19 9.79
CA PHE A 68 10.88 -17.58 11.07
C PHE A 68 11.21 -18.54 12.20
N ILE A 69 12.24 -18.22 12.99
CA ILE A 69 12.73 -19.07 14.09
C ILE A 69 12.57 -18.37 15.44
N ASN A 70 12.47 -19.14 16.52
CA ASN A 70 12.26 -18.63 17.89
C ASN A 70 11.06 -17.65 17.99
N CYS A 71 10.13 -17.74 17.06
CA CYS A 71 8.87 -17.03 17.06
C CYS A 71 7.85 -17.85 17.83
N GLN A 72 7.01 -17.21 18.63
CA GLN A 72 5.87 -17.90 19.24
C GLN A 72 4.98 -18.52 18.16
N SER A 73 4.71 -19.82 18.24
CA SER A 73 3.91 -20.54 17.24
C SER A 73 2.51 -19.95 17.02
N LYS A 74 1.94 -19.29 18.04
CA LYS A 74 0.67 -18.56 17.95
C LYS A 74 0.71 -17.33 17.02
N ILE A 75 1.90 -16.74 16.79
CA ILE A 75 2.07 -15.57 15.92
C ILE A 75 2.03 -15.98 14.44
N LEU A 76 2.57 -17.15 14.11
CA LEU A 76 2.65 -17.66 12.73
C LEU A 76 1.48 -18.60 12.35
N GLY A 77 0.87 -19.27 13.33
CA GLY A 77 -0.22 -20.24 13.13
C GLY A 77 -1.65 -19.73 13.43
N GLY A 78 -1.82 -18.46 13.78
CA GLY A 78 -3.09 -17.87 14.25
C GLY A 78 -4.07 -17.44 13.15
N ASN A 79 -4.46 -18.35 12.25
CA ASN A 79 -5.34 -18.06 11.10
C ASN A 79 -6.86 -18.07 11.42
N SER A 80 -7.32 -17.88 12.66
CA SER A 80 -8.77 -17.94 12.95
C SER A 80 -9.44 -16.58 13.06
N ILE A 81 -8.75 -15.54 13.55
CA ILE A 81 -9.34 -14.20 13.73
C ILE A 81 -8.90 -13.24 12.61
N LEU A 82 -7.67 -13.40 12.13
CA LEU A 82 -7.13 -12.57 11.06
C LEU A 82 -7.65 -12.94 9.68
N HIS A 83 -8.09 -14.19 9.44
CA HIS A 83 -8.68 -14.55 8.15
C HIS A 83 -10.00 -13.80 7.93
N SER A 84 -10.86 -13.72 8.95
CA SER A 84 -12.10 -12.93 8.86
C SER A 84 -11.84 -11.43 8.76
N ALA A 85 -10.82 -10.89 9.44
CA ALA A 85 -10.44 -9.48 9.30
C ALA A 85 -9.76 -9.19 7.95
N ALA A 86 -8.96 -10.11 7.42
CA ALA A 86 -8.28 -9.99 6.13
C ALA A 86 -9.24 -10.19 4.96
N ASP A 87 -10.23 -11.08 5.05
CA ASP A 87 -11.33 -11.19 4.09
C ASP A 87 -12.24 -9.96 4.18
N SER A 88 -12.48 -9.45 5.39
CA SER A 88 -13.24 -8.22 5.60
C SER A 88 -12.51 -7.00 5.00
N VAL A 89 -11.21 -6.88 5.23
CA VAL A 89 -10.38 -5.80 4.66
C VAL A 89 -10.19 -5.99 3.16
N THR A 90 -9.94 -7.20 2.67
CA THR A 90 -9.83 -7.46 1.22
C THR A 90 -11.15 -7.20 0.51
N SER A 91 -12.28 -7.58 1.11
CA SER A 91 -13.62 -7.25 0.62
C SER A 91 -13.90 -5.75 0.68
N ALA A 92 -13.50 -5.06 1.75
CA ALA A 92 -13.66 -3.61 1.88
C ALA A 92 -12.77 -2.85 0.87
N VAL A 93 -11.54 -3.31 0.65
CA VAL A 93 -10.60 -2.78 -0.34
C VAL A 93 -11.14 -3.05 -1.74
N GLN A 94 -11.65 -4.24 -2.05
CA GLN A 94 -12.27 -4.52 -3.35
C GLN A 94 -13.51 -3.67 -3.59
N LYS A 95 -14.38 -3.50 -2.58
CA LYS A 95 -15.56 -2.61 -2.67
C LYS A 95 -15.16 -1.15 -2.82
N ALA A 96 -14.10 -0.72 -2.13
CA ALA A 96 -13.55 0.63 -2.28
C ALA A 96 -12.94 0.83 -3.67
N SER A 97 -12.16 -0.13 -4.18
CA SER A 97 -11.63 -0.13 -5.53
C SER A 97 -12.75 -0.10 -6.58
N GLN A 98 -13.84 -0.84 -6.37
CA GLN A 98 -15.01 -0.84 -7.26
C GLN A 98 -15.75 0.52 -7.22
N ALA A 99 -16.01 1.07 -6.04
CA ALA A 99 -16.63 2.39 -5.89
C ALA A 99 -15.77 3.53 -6.45
N LEU A 100 -14.44 3.42 -6.34
CA LEU A 100 -13.49 4.35 -6.96
C LEU A 100 -13.50 4.23 -8.49
N ASN A 101 -13.61 3.01 -9.03
CA ASN A 101 -13.71 2.79 -10.46
C ASN A 101 -15.01 3.36 -11.05
N GLU A 102 -16.14 3.17 -10.37
CA GLU A 102 -17.45 3.75 -10.74
C GLU A 102 -17.47 5.28 -10.61
N ARG A 103 -16.72 5.85 -9.66
CA ARG A 103 -16.54 7.31 -9.54
C ARG A 103 -15.65 7.85 -10.66
N GLY A 104 -14.65 7.10 -11.11
CA GLY A 104 -13.82 7.42 -12.27
C GLY A 104 -14.62 7.53 -13.56
N GLU A 105 -15.53 6.58 -13.83
CA GLU A 105 -16.35 6.58 -15.04
C GLU A 105 -17.43 7.69 -15.08
N ARG A 106 -17.83 8.23 -13.92
CA ARG A 106 -18.77 9.37 -13.84
C ARG A 106 -18.08 10.73 -13.94
N LEU A 107 -16.81 10.83 -13.54
CA LEU A 107 -15.99 12.03 -13.71
C LEU A 107 -15.68 12.29 -15.19
N GLY A 108 -15.41 11.25 -15.99
CA GLY A 108 -15.20 11.41 -17.44
C GLY A 108 -16.40 12.00 -18.18
N ARG A 109 -17.64 11.70 -17.76
CA ARG A 109 -18.87 12.26 -18.37
C ARG A 109 -19.21 13.69 -17.93
N ALA A 110 -18.70 14.14 -16.78
CA ALA A 110 -18.88 15.51 -16.33
C ALA A 110 -17.86 16.47 -16.96
N GLU A 111 -16.65 15.97 -17.25
CA GLU A 111 -15.57 16.73 -17.90
C GLU A 111 -15.85 16.94 -19.40
N GLU A 112 -16.39 15.94 -20.10
CA GLU A 112 -16.74 16.06 -21.54
C GLU A 112 -17.85 17.11 -21.78
N ARG A 113 -18.86 17.16 -20.89
CA ARG A 113 -19.93 18.18 -20.96
C ARG A 113 -19.42 19.61 -20.74
N SER A 114 -18.33 19.78 -19.99
CA SER A 114 -17.76 21.12 -19.76
C SER A 114 -16.89 21.57 -20.95
N ALA A 115 -16.22 20.66 -21.63
CA ALA A 115 -15.38 20.97 -22.80
C ALA A 115 -16.20 21.44 -24.01
N GLU A 116 -17.32 20.79 -24.31
CA GLU A 116 -18.21 21.21 -25.40
C GLU A 116 -18.85 22.58 -25.13
N MET A 117 -19.23 22.84 -23.89
CA MET A 117 -19.84 24.10 -23.48
C MET A 117 -18.83 25.26 -23.48
N MET A 118 -17.56 24.98 -23.16
CA MET A 118 -16.47 25.96 -23.25
C MET A 118 -16.10 26.27 -24.71
N ASN A 119 -16.07 25.26 -25.59
CA ASN A 119 -15.86 25.47 -27.02
C ASN A 119 -16.97 26.33 -27.66
N SER A 120 -18.23 26.00 -27.35
CA SER A 120 -19.40 26.72 -27.90
C SER A 120 -19.46 28.18 -27.43
N SER A 121 -19.14 28.44 -26.17
CA SER A 121 -19.09 29.80 -25.63
C SER A 121 -17.95 30.62 -26.24
N GLN A 122 -16.80 29.99 -26.53
CA GLN A 122 -15.70 30.66 -27.21
C GLN A 122 -16.05 31.02 -28.67
N GLN A 123 -16.70 30.13 -29.42
CA GLN A 123 -17.16 30.46 -30.78
C GLN A 123 -18.17 31.60 -30.81
N PHE A 124 -19.05 31.67 -29.81
CA PHE A 124 -19.99 32.78 -29.67
C PHE A 124 -19.26 34.11 -29.41
N ALA A 125 -18.29 34.11 -28.49
CA ALA A 125 -17.48 35.29 -28.19
C ALA A 125 -16.65 35.76 -29.41
N GLU A 126 -16.05 34.85 -30.16
CA GLU A 126 -15.30 35.17 -31.39
C GLU A 126 -16.20 35.76 -32.47
N THR A 127 -17.40 35.20 -32.65
CA THR A 127 -18.37 35.70 -33.62
C THR A 127 -18.89 37.09 -33.25
N ALA A 128 -19.23 37.30 -31.98
CA ALA A 128 -19.65 38.60 -31.46
C ALA A 128 -18.53 39.66 -31.60
N HIS A 129 -17.28 39.28 -31.31
CA HIS A 129 -16.13 40.16 -31.48
C HIS A 129 -15.92 40.54 -32.95
N LYS A 130 -16.01 39.57 -33.87
CA LYS A 130 -15.87 39.80 -35.31
C LYS A 130 -16.95 40.73 -35.87
N LEU A 131 -18.19 40.59 -35.40
CA LEU A 131 -19.28 41.51 -35.73
C LEU A 131 -19.03 42.91 -35.15
N ALA A 132 -18.63 43.02 -33.88
CA ALA A 132 -18.32 44.31 -33.27
C ALA A 132 -17.17 45.05 -33.95
N MET A 133 -16.18 44.33 -34.49
CA MET A 133 -15.09 44.93 -35.28
C MET A 133 -15.52 45.30 -36.71
N LYS A 134 -16.47 44.57 -37.31
CA LYS A 134 -17.04 44.93 -38.62
C LYS A 134 -17.92 46.18 -38.60
N HIS A 135 -18.52 46.52 -37.46
CA HIS A 135 -19.37 47.71 -37.29
C HIS A 135 -18.60 48.96 -36.79
N LYS A 136 -17.26 48.88 -36.71
CA LYS A 136 -16.37 50.00 -36.35
C LYS A 136 -15.74 50.72 -37.57
N CYS A 137 -16.35 50.60 -38.75
CA CYS A 137 -16.05 51.43 -39.92
C CYS A 137 -17.18 52.43 -40.15
#